data_AF-A0A2M7R455-F1
#
_entry.id   AF-A0A2M7R455-F1
#
_cell.length_a   1.000
_cell.length_b   1.000
_cell.length_c   1.000
_cell.angle_alpha   90.00
_cell.angle_beta   90.00
_cell.angle_gamma   90.00
#
_symmetry.space_group_name_H-M   'P 1'
#
loop_
_entity.id
_entity.type
_entity.pdbx_description
1 polymer ?
#
loop_
_entity_poly.entity_id
_entity_poly.type
_entity_poly.pdbx_seq_one_letter_code
_entity_poly.pdbx_strand_id
1 'polypeptide(L)' 'MGKIILEVKDEDLLQIGEAKIKEEIEHTLKWIKMKGLLKSISKELSSLKVDYEKEVRSIKREAWKEYKKELPL' A
#
# COMPACT_ATOMS: atom_id res chain seq x y z
N MET A 1 -18.43 -46.30 -12.92
CA MET A 1 -17.61 -45.22 -12.33
C MET A 1 -17.57 -45.46 -10.83
N GLY A 2 -16.41 -45.84 -10.28
CA GLY A 2 -16.27 -46.14 -8.86
C GLY A 2 -16.29 -44.86 -8.03
N LYS A 3 -17.05 -44.85 -6.94
CA LYS A 3 -16.98 -43.79 -5.91
C LYS A 3 -15.72 -44.02 -5.08
N ILE A 4 -14.85 -43.01 -5.00
CA ILE A 4 -13.76 -42.96 -4.02
C ILE A 4 -14.35 -42.31 -2.77
N ILE A 5 -14.34 -43.04 -1.64
CA ILE A 5 -14.72 -42.51 -0.34
C ILE A 5 -13.41 -42.26 0.41
N LEU A 6 -13.14 -40.99 0.71
CA LEU A 6 -12.03 -40.58 1.57
C LEU A 6 -12.56 -40.49 2.99
N GLU A 7 -12.12 -41.40 3.86
CA GLU A 7 -12.34 -41.30 5.30
C GLU A 7 -11.29 -40.34 5.87
N VAL A 8 -11.74 -39.18 6.32
CA VAL A 8 -10.90 -38.22 7.04
C VAL A 8 -11.16 -38.41 8.52
N LYS A 9 -10.09 -38.62 9.30
CA LYS A 9 -10.21 -38.75 10.74
C LYS A 9 -10.43 -37.39 11.39
N ASP A 10 -11.11 -37.37 12.53
CA ASP A 10 -11.34 -36.15 13.29
C ASP A 10 -10.01 -35.49 13.72
N GLU A 11 -8.97 -36.29 14.00
CA GLU A 11 -7.64 -35.75 14.32
C GLU A 11 -7.01 -34.99 13.14
N ASP A 12 -7.20 -35.48 11.92
CA ASP A 12 -6.68 -34.83 10.71
C ASP A 12 -7.42 -33.51 10.48
N LEU A 13 -8.74 -33.47 10.69
CA LEU A 13 -9.53 -32.24 10.63
C LEU A 13 -9.08 -31.21 11.66
N LEU A 14 -8.80 -31.66 12.89
CA LEU A 14 -8.32 -30.79 13.96
C LEU A 14 -6.96 -30.16 13.60
N GLN A 15 -6.01 -30.96 13.13
CA GLN A 15 -4.68 -30.47 12.74
C GLN A 15 -4.75 -29.48 11.58
N ILE A 16 -5.60 -29.74 10.58
CA ILE A 16 -5.84 -28.81 9.46
C ILE A 16 -6.43 -27.51 9.99
N GLY A 17 -7.40 -27.58 10.90
CA GLY A 17 -8.02 -26.42 11.53
C GLY A 17 -7.00 -25.56 12.29
N GLU A 18 -6.18 -26.17 13.13
CA GLU A 18 -5.12 -25.49 13.88
C GLU A 18 -4.10 -24.82 12.96
N ALA A 19 -3.65 -25.53 11.92
CA ALA A 19 -2.73 -24.99 10.93
C ALA A 19 -3.32 -23.77 10.21
N LYS A 20 -4.60 -23.84 9.83
CA LYS A 20 -5.27 -22.74 9.14
C LYS A 20 -5.45 -21.51 10.03
N ILE A 21 -5.86 -21.72 11.29
CA ILE A 21 -5.99 -20.63 12.27
C ILE A 21 -4.63 -19.94 12.48
N LYS A 22 -3.56 -20.71 12.61
CA LYS A 22 -2.21 -20.16 12.77
C LYS A 22 -1.81 -19.30 11.57
N GLU A 23 -2.07 -19.78 10.35
CA GLU A 23 -1.79 -19.04 9.11
C GLU A 23 -2.54 -17.70 9.07
N GLU A 24 -3.83 -17.69 9.41
CA GLU A 24 -4.65 -16.47 9.44
C GLU A 24 -4.17 -15.46 10.49
N ILE A 25 -3.74 -15.95 11.67
CA ILE A 25 -3.13 -15.11 12.71
C ILE A 25 -1.85 -14.46 12.20
N GLU A 26 -0.95 -15.23 11.58
CA GLU A 26 0.30 -14.71 11.04
C GLU A 26 0.06 -13.68 9.93
N HIS A 27 -0.90 -13.94 9.03
CA HIS A 27 -1.28 -13.01 7.97
C HIS A 27 -1.86 -11.71 8.55
N THR A 28 -2.74 -11.80 9.54
CA THR A 28 -3.32 -10.64 10.23
C THR A 28 -2.24 -9.80 10.93
N LEU A 29 -1.30 -10.44 11.62
CA LEU A 29 -0.19 -9.74 12.28
C LEU A 29 0.70 -9.00 11.28
N LYS A 30 0.96 -9.58 10.11
CA LYS A 30 1.69 -8.91 9.01
C LYS A 30 0.95 -7.66 8.54
N TRP A 31 -0.36 -7.74 8.35
CA TRP A 31 -1.19 -6.57 7.98
C TRP A 31 -1.17 -5.46 9.03
N ILE A 32 -1.26 -5.81 10.32
CA ILE A 32 -1.18 -4.83 11.41
C ILE A 32 0.15 -4.09 11.38
N LYS A 33 1.28 -4.82 11.22
CA LYS A 33 2.61 -4.20 11.11
C LYS A 33 2.68 -3.26 9.90
N MET A 34 2.20 -3.69 8.74
CA MET A 34 2.21 -2.89 7.52
C MET A 34 1.37 -1.61 7.66
N LYS A 35 0.18 -1.70 8.28
CA LYS A 35 -0.66 -0.53 8.57
C LYS A 35 0.04 0.46 9.49
N GLY A 36 0.78 -0.04 10.49
CA GLY A 36 1.61 0.79 11.37
C GLY A 36 2.68 1.56 10.58
N LEU A 37 3.42 0.87 9.71
CA LEU A 37 4.45 1.48 8.86
C LEU A 37 3.86 2.54 7.93
N LEU A 38 2.75 2.24 7.25
CA LEU A 38 2.06 3.19 6.37
C LEU A 38 1.59 4.44 7.12
N LYS A 39 1.13 4.29 8.37
CA LYS A 39 0.75 5.43 9.21
C LYS A 39 1.95 6.32 9.53
N SER A 40 3.11 5.73 9.83
CA SER A 40 4.35 6.48 10.06
C SER A 40 4.79 7.23 8.81
N ILE A 41 4.82 6.57 7.65
CA ILE A 41 5.16 7.19 6.36
C ILE A 41 4.20 8.33 6.05
N SER A 42 2.89 8.12 6.22
CA SER A 42 1.89 9.16 5.99
C SER A 42 2.11 10.38 6.88
N LYS A 43 2.47 10.17 8.16
CA LYS A 43 2.78 11.27 9.08
C LYS A 43 4.03 12.03 8.66
N GLU A 44 5.09 11.33 8.26
CA GLU A 44 6.33 11.95 7.75
C GLU A 44 6.05 12.76 6.48
N LEU A 45 5.32 12.20 5.51
CA LEU A 45 4.93 12.89 4.29
C LEU A 45 4.07 14.14 4.58
N SER A 46 3.15 14.07 5.55
CA SER A 46 2.37 15.25 5.95
C SER A 46 3.21 16.33 6.63
N SER A 47 4.33 15.96 7.25
CA SER A 47 5.25 16.90 7.91
C SER A 47 6.16 17.62 6.93
N LEU A 48 6.38 17.05 5.74
CA LEU A 48 6.99 17.71 4.62
C LEU A 48 6.01 18.78 4.12
N LYS A 49 6.12 20.00 4.67
CA LYS A 49 5.43 21.22 4.20
C LYS A 49 5.97 21.64 2.82
N VAL A 50 5.94 20.73 1.85
CA VAL A 50 6.29 21.04 0.46
C VAL A 50 5.05 21.68 -0.16
N ASP A 51 5.13 22.98 -0.40
CA ASP A 51 4.10 23.73 -1.10
C ASP A 51 4.28 23.54 -2.61
N TYR A 52 3.84 22.38 -3.09
CA TYR A 52 3.88 22.02 -4.50
C TYR A 52 3.18 23.07 -5.39
N GLU A 53 2.13 23.72 -4.90
CA GLU A 53 1.45 24.77 -5.65
C GLU A 53 2.32 26.00 -5.86
N LYS A 54 3.10 26.39 -4.84
CA LYS A 54 4.06 27.50 -4.95
C LYS A 54 5.17 27.16 -5.93
N GLU A 55 5.70 25.95 -5.87
CA GLU A 55 6.78 25.49 -6.76
C GLU A 55 6.31 25.42 -8.22
N VAL A 56 5.13 24.84 -8.47
CA VAL A 56 4.49 24.83 -9.79
C VAL A 56 4.20 26.23 -10.30
N ARG A 57 3.74 27.15 -9.43
CA ARG A 57 3.52 28.56 -9.81
C ARG A 57 4.83 29.26 -10.20
N SER A 58 5.93 28.95 -9.51
CA SER A 58 7.25 29.50 -9.85
C SER A 58 7.68 29.04 -11.25
N ILE A 59 7.63 27.73 -11.51
CA ILE A 59 8.00 27.14 -12.80
C ILE A 59 7.16 27.74 -13.93
N LYS A 60 5.83 27.83 -13.75
CA LYS A 60 4.93 28.42 -14.77
C LYS A 60 5.27 29.88 -15.07
N ARG A 61 5.63 30.69 -14.06
CA ARG A 61 6.05 32.08 -14.28
C ARG A 61 7.37 32.19 -15.03
N GLU A 62 8.34 31.35 -14.69
CA GLU A 62 9.63 31.33 -15.37
C GLU A 62 9.47 30.94 -16.84
N ALA A 63 8.77 29.84 -17.11
CA ALA A 63 8.46 29.39 -18.46
C ALA A 63 7.71 30.48 -19.27
N TRP A 64 6.75 31.17 -18.65
CA TRP A 64 6.04 32.27 -19.30
C TRP A 64 6.93 33.48 -19.60
N LYS A 65 7.81 33.86 -18.67
CA LYS A 65 8.79 34.94 -18.88
C LYS A 65 9.75 34.61 -20.02
N GLU A 66 10.17 33.36 -20.12
CA GLU A 66 11.07 32.89 -21.16
C GLU A 66 10.39 32.88 -22.52
N TYR A 67 9.20 32.28 -22.62
CA TYR A 67 8.37 32.32 -23.83
C TYR A 67 8.12 33.75 -24.33
N LYS A 68 7.85 34.70 -23.42
CA LYS A 68 7.61 36.10 -23.80
C LYS A 68 8.81 36.75 -24.50
N LYS A 69 10.04 36.30 -24.25
CA LYS A 69 11.23 36.84 -24.93
C LYS A 69 11.29 36.48 -26.41
N GLU A 70 10.65 35.38 -26.79
CA GLU A 70 10.66 34.86 -28.17
C GLU A 70 9.47 35.37 -29.00
N LEU A 71 8.53 36.09 -28.37
CA LEU A 71 7.41 36.69 -29.09
C LEU A 71 7.86 37.96 -29.84
N PRO A 72 7.64 38.05 -31.16
CA PRO A 72 7.83 39.30 -31.89
C PRO A 72 6.82 40.34 -31.37
N LEU A 73 7.31 41.54 -31.04
CA LEU A 73 6.51 42.69 -30.56
C LEU A 73 5.50 43.17 -31.61
#